data_AF-A0AAD9WR97-F1
#
_entry.id   AF-A0AAD9WR97-F1
#
_cell.length_a   1.000
_cell.length_b   1.000
_cell.length_c   1.000
_cell.angle_alpha   90.00
_cell.angle_beta   90.00
_cell.angle_gamma   90.00
#
_symmetry.space_group_name_H-M   'P 1'
#
loop_
_entity.id
_entity.type
_entity.pdbx_description
1 polymer ?
#
loop_
_entity_poly.entity_id
_entity_poly.type
_entity_poly.pdbx_seq_one_letter_code
_entity_poly.pdbx_strand_id
1 'polypeptide(L)'
;MAAMAALQSSMTSLSLSSNSFFGQRLSFPSLSPFTVKPIDKPCLIVVKLKQWEKKECKPNSLPILHKMHVKLGDTVKVIAGHDKGKIGEITKLFKHNSTVIVKDINLKTKHVKSRGEDEPGQIIKIEAPIHSSNVMLYSKEKEVASRAGHKVLDDGTRVRYLIKTGEIIDSAENWKKLKESLDKEKTEVATAA
;
A
#
# COMPACT_ATOMS: atom_id res chain seq x y z
N MET A 1 -90.68 54.16 17.66
CA MET A 1 -89.60 54.26 18.67
C MET A 1 -88.90 52.92 18.77
N ALA A 2 -87.59 52.89 18.46
CA ALA A 2 -86.56 51.90 18.82
C ALA A 2 -86.80 50.40 18.50
N ALA A 3 -85.85 49.59 18.04
CA ALA A 3 -84.47 49.77 17.61
C ALA A 3 -84.08 48.55 16.76
N MET A 4 -83.08 48.78 15.89
CA MET A 4 -82.41 47.79 15.06
C MET A 4 -81.59 46.80 15.90
N ALA A 5 -81.50 45.55 15.47
CA ALA A 5 -80.29 44.75 15.63
C ALA A 5 -80.28 43.60 14.62
N ALA A 6 -79.37 43.70 13.66
CA ALA A 6 -79.05 42.69 12.67
C ALA A 6 -78.17 41.61 13.29
N LEU A 7 -78.37 40.35 12.89
CA LEU A 7 -77.34 39.32 12.93
C LEU A 7 -77.50 38.44 11.69
N GLN A 8 -76.35 38.27 11.03
CA GLN A 8 -76.21 37.82 9.66
C GLN A 8 -76.55 36.34 9.50
N SER A 9 -77.30 36.07 8.45
CA SER A 9 -77.57 34.76 7.89
C SER A 9 -76.35 34.23 7.13
N SER A 10 -75.98 32.98 7.36
CA SER A 10 -75.38 32.16 6.30
C SER A 10 -76.08 30.81 6.29
N MET A 11 -76.72 30.56 5.16
CA MET A 11 -77.61 29.44 4.90
C MET A 11 -76.80 28.16 4.71
N THR A 12 -77.29 27.11 5.35
CA THR A 12 -77.05 25.73 4.97
C THR A 12 -77.60 25.48 3.56
N SER A 13 -76.81 24.84 2.70
CA SER A 13 -77.36 24.11 1.55
C SER A 13 -76.61 22.80 1.37
N LEU A 14 -77.36 21.71 1.54
CA LEU A 14 -76.97 20.37 1.12
C LEU A 14 -77.13 20.28 -0.40
N SER A 15 -76.14 19.70 -1.08
CA SER A 15 -76.38 19.07 -2.38
C SER A 15 -75.64 17.75 -2.46
N LEU A 16 -76.41 16.66 -2.59
CA LEU A 16 -75.95 15.39 -3.09
C LEU A 16 -75.81 15.50 -4.61
N SER A 17 -74.68 15.08 -5.17
CA SER A 17 -74.71 14.44 -6.51
C SER A 17 -73.50 13.54 -6.75
N SER A 18 -73.85 12.30 -7.13
CA SER A 18 -73.17 11.41 -8.07
C SER A 18 -71.73 10.97 -7.81
N ASN A 19 -71.63 9.70 -7.38
CA ASN A 19 -70.55 8.80 -7.77
C ASN A 19 -70.31 8.86 -9.29
N SER A 20 -69.15 9.35 -9.71
CA SER A 20 -68.59 9.09 -11.03
C SER A 20 -67.11 8.77 -10.92
N PHE A 21 -66.87 7.47 -10.89
CA PHE A 21 -65.78 6.74 -11.50
C PHE A 21 -64.92 7.56 -12.48
N PHE A 22 -63.81 8.15 -12.01
CA PHE A 22 -62.59 8.35 -12.81
C PHE A 22 -61.38 8.38 -11.86
N GLY A 23 -60.36 7.63 -12.27
CA GLY A 23 -59.27 7.15 -11.42
C GLY A 23 -58.58 8.21 -10.58
N GLN A 24 -58.30 7.82 -9.33
CA GLN A 24 -57.29 8.47 -8.51
C GLN A 24 -55.98 8.47 -9.29
N ARG A 25 -55.54 9.66 -9.72
CA ARG A 25 -54.17 9.87 -10.17
C ARG A 25 -53.30 9.65 -8.94
N LEU A 26 -52.72 8.46 -8.82
CA LEU A 26 -51.71 8.18 -7.80
C LEU A 26 -50.66 9.29 -7.90
N SER A 27 -50.59 10.15 -6.89
CA SER A 27 -49.45 11.02 -6.71
C SER A 27 -48.25 10.10 -6.50
N PHE A 28 -47.38 10.01 -7.50
CA PHE A 28 -46.11 9.34 -7.37
C PHE A 28 -45.42 9.90 -6.10
N PRO A 29 -45.07 9.06 -5.12
CA PRO A 29 -44.24 9.53 -4.02
C PRO A 29 -42.97 10.10 -4.65
N SER A 30 -42.62 11.34 -4.30
CA SER A 30 -41.34 11.91 -4.67
C SER A 30 -40.28 10.93 -4.18
N LEU A 31 -39.60 10.29 -5.13
CA LEU A 31 -38.36 9.58 -4.87
C LEU A 31 -37.44 10.62 -4.23
N SER A 32 -37.26 10.54 -2.92
CA SER A 32 -36.10 11.15 -2.29
C SER A 32 -34.89 10.67 -3.09
N PRO A 33 -33.95 11.56 -3.46
CA PRO A 33 -32.75 11.11 -4.13
C PRO A 33 -32.10 10.09 -3.21
N PHE A 34 -32.07 8.82 -3.63
CA PHE A 34 -31.21 7.84 -3.02
C PHE A 34 -29.83 8.48 -3.04
N THR A 35 -29.33 8.88 -1.88
CA THR A 35 -27.93 9.23 -1.72
C THR A 35 -27.17 7.95 -1.98
N VAL A 36 -26.80 7.74 -3.24
CA VAL A 36 -25.79 6.77 -3.63
C VAL A 36 -24.57 7.22 -2.85
N LYS A 37 -24.28 6.52 -1.74
CA LYS A 37 -22.97 6.67 -1.09
C LYS A 37 -21.98 6.40 -2.21
N PRO A 38 -21.13 7.37 -2.57
CA PRO A 38 -20.12 7.09 -3.56
C PRO A 38 -19.29 5.96 -2.96
N ILE A 39 -19.26 4.82 -3.66
CA ILE A 39 -18.32 3.76 -3.35
C ILE A 39 -16.98 4.29 -3.86
N ASP A 40 -16.44 5.26 -3.14
CA ASP A 40 -15.08 5.76 -3.32
C ASP A 40 -14.15 4.77 -2.62
N LYS A 41 -14.21 3.51 -3.08
CA LYS A 41 -13.01 2.72 -3.09
C LYS A 41 -12.37 3.08 -4.42
N PRO A 42 -11.36 3.96 -4.46
CA PRO A 42 -10.55 4.04 -5.65
C PRO A 42 -10.16 2.61 -5.96
N CYS A 43 -10.51 2.12 -7.14
CA CYS A 43 -9.99 0.88 -7.65
C CYS A 43 -8.50 1.12 -7.79
N LEU A 44 -7.76 0.92 -6.71
CA LEU A 44 -6.33 0.68 -6.81
C LEU A 44 -6.27 -0.48 -7.78
N ILE A 45 -5.72 -0.23 -8.95
CA ILE A 45 -5.27 -1.30 -9.85
C ILE A 45 -4.08 -1.93 -9.12
N VAL A 46 -4.37 -2.59 -7.99
CA VAL A 46 -3.56 -3.65 -7.44
C VAL A 46 -3.77 -4.74 -8.45
N VAL A 47 -2.74 -5.02 -9.24
CA VAL A 47 -2.71 -6.19 -10.11
C VAL A 47 -3.19 -7.35 -9.24
N LYS A 48 -4.42 -7.81 -9.47
CA LYS A 48 -5.04 -8.85 -8.66
C LYS A 48 -4.19 -10.09 -8.91
N LEU A 49 -3.45 -10.52 -7.89
CA LEU A 49 -2.64 -11.72 -7.99
C LEU A 49 -3.52 -12.85 -8.51
N LYS A 50 -3.00 -13.64 -9.46
CA LYS A 50 -3.69 -14.84 -9.91
C LYS A 50 -3.95 -15.72 -8.69
N GLN A 51 -5.08 -16.42 -8.69
CA GLN A 51 -5.52 -17.16 -7.50
C GLN A 51 -4.49 -18.19 -7.02
N TRP A 52 -3.73 -18.79 -7.94
CA TRP A 52 -2.66 -19.76 -7.68
C TRP A 52 -1.29 -19.13 -7.35
N GLU A 53 -1.12 -17.82 -7.52
CA GLU A 53 0.10 -17.09 -7.16
C GLU A 53 0.00 -16.44 -5.77
N LYS A 54 -1.04 -16.80 -5.00
CA LYS A 54 -1.19 -16.37 -3.62
C LYS A 54 -0.12 -17.01 -2.75
N LYS A 55 0.20 -16.34 -1.64
CA LYS A 55 1.17 -16.84 -0.65
C LYS A 55 0.72 -18.20 -0.15
N GLU A 56 1.65 -19.15 -0.15
CA GLU A 56 1.43 -20.45 0.47
C GLU A 56 1.31 -20.28 1.98
N CYS A 57 0.33 -20.97 2.58
CA CYS A 57 0.04 -20.90 4.00
C CYS A 57 0.23 -22.27 4.66
N LYS A 58 0.67 -22.23 5.91
CA LYS A 58 0.72 -23.36 6.83
C LYS A 58 -0.70 -23.71 7.33
N PRO A 59 -0.89 -24.87 7.98
CA PRO A 59 -2.18 -25.25 8.58
C PRO A 59 -2.71 -24.23 9.60
N ASN A 60 -1.83 -23.50 10.28
CA ASN A 60 -2.20 -22.43 11.21
C ASN A 60 -2.45 -21.06 10.53
N SER A 61 -2.71 -21.05 9.22
CA SER A 61 -2.94 -19.87 8.36
C SER A 61 -1.77 -18.91 8.14
N LEU A 62 -0.63 -19.10 8.81
CA LEU A 62 0.55 -18.25 8.62
C LEU A 62 1.22 -18.53 7.27
N PRO A 63 1.79 -17.51 6.60
CA PRO A 63 2.50 -17.71 5.35
C PRO A 63 3.78 -18.54 5.56
N ILE A 64 4.14 -19.34 4.57
CA ILE A 64 5.45 -19.99 4.49
C ILE A 64 6.50 -18.91 4.18
N LEU A 65 7.58 -18.89 4.96
CA LEU A 65 8.66 -17.92 4.82
C LEU A 65 9.95 -18.65 4.45
N HIS A 66 10.66 -18.13 3.46
CA HIS A 66 11.95 -18.66 3.06
C HIS A 66 13.09 -18.04 3.87
N LYS A 67 14.11 -18.85 4.14
CA LYS A 67 15.35 -18.40 4.76
C LYS A 67 16.23 -17.75 3.69
N MET A 68 16.72 -16.54 3.95
CA MET A 68 17.53 -15.75 3.02
C MET A 68 18.91 -15.45 3.63
N HIS A 69 19.93 -15.26 2.78
CA HIS A 69 21.30 -14.96 3.21
C HIS A 69 21.58 -13.47 3.45
N VAL A 70 20.66 -12.59 3.05
CA VAL A 70 20.78 -11.11 3.11
C VAL A 70 19.86 -10.50 4.18
N LYS A 71 20.25 -9.32 4.68
CA LYS A 71 19.49 -8.49 5.64
C LYS A 71 19.25 -7.08 5.07
N LEU A 72 18.39 -6.31 5.75
CA LEU A 72 18.14 -4.91 5.42
C LEU A 72 19.41 -4.10 5.65
N GLY A 73 19.72 -3.16 4.75
CA GLY A 73 20.94 -2.35 4.82
C GLY A 73 22.23 -3.04 4.42
N ASP A 74 22.20 -4.32 4.04
CA ASP A 74 23.38 -4.97 3.45
C ASP A 74 23.69 -4.31 2.08
N THR A 75 24.97 -4.06 1.80
CA THR A 75 25.45 -3.65 0.47
C THR A 75 25.64 -4.89 -0.40
N VAL A 76 25.04 -4.88 -1.59
CA VAL A 76 25.03 -6.02 -2.49
C VAL A 76 25.40 -5.64 -3.91
N LYS A 77 25.99 -6.60 -4.63
CA LYS A 77 26.25 -6.54 -6.06
C LYS A 77 25.31 -7.49 -6.80
N VAL A 78 24.73 -7.03 -7.90
CA VAL A 78 23.86 -7.86 -8.76
C VAL A 78 24.72 -8.79 -9.62
N ILE A 79 24.46 -10.09 -9.54
CA ILE A 79 25.18 -11.16 -10.24
C ILE A 79 24.59 -11.39 -11.64
N ALA A 80 23.26 -11.39 -11.73
CA ALA A 80 22.51 -11.77 -12.92
C ALA A 80 21.26 -10.91 -13.10
N GLY A 81 20.81 -10.79 -14.35
CA GLY A 81 19.70 -9.93 -14.76
C GLY A 81 20.15 -8.71 -15.54
N HIS A 82 19.20 -7.80 -15.82
CA HIS A 82 19.42 -6.59 -16.61
C HIS A 82 20.47 -5.66 -15.97
N ASP A 83 20.41 -5.49 -14.65
CA ASP A 83 21.29 -4.59 -13.90
C ASP A 83 22.55 -5.28 -13.36
N LYS A 84 23.06 -6.29 -14.09
CA LYS A 84 24.26 -7.04 -13.69
C LYS A 84 25.45 -6.11 -13.45
N GLY A 85 26.16 -6.32 -12.35
CA GLY A 85 27.37 -5.60 -11.99
C GLY A 85 27.13 -4.34 -11.16
N LYS A 86 25.92 -3.78 -11.14
CA LYS A 86 25.57 -2.64 -10.29
C LYS A 86 25.60 -3.04 -8.81
N ILE A 87 25.95 -2.06 -7.98
CA ILE A 87 26.05 -2.19 -6.52
C ILE A 87 25.00 -1.28 -5.90
N GLY A 88 24.35 -1.74 -4.84
CA GLY A 88 23.36 -0.95 -4.11
C GLY A 88 23.08 -1.51 -2.73
N GLU A 89 22.33 -0.75 -1.94
CA GLU A 89 21.92 -1.14 -0.59
C GLU A 89 20.48 -1.66 -0.57
N ILE A 90 20.21 -2.66 0.27
CA ILE A 90 18.87 -3.27 0.36
C ILE A 90 17.93 -2.39 1.20
N THR A 91 16.86 -1.88 0.57
CA THR A 91 15.82 -1.08 1.23
C THR A 91 14.75 -1.96 1.88
N LYS A 92 14.27 -2.99 1.16
CA LYS A 92 13.15 -3.85 1.60
C LYS A 92 13.37 -5.31 1.25
N LEU A 93 12.80 -6.20 2.07
CA LEU A 93 12.94 -7.65 1.98
C LEU A 93 11.57 -8.33 2.02
N PHE A 94 11.29 -9.20 1.05
CA PHE A 94 10.06 -9.98 0.97
C PHE A 94 10.37 -11.49 1.10
N LYS A 95 10.29 -12.01 2.32
CA LYS A 95 10.66 -13.39 2.65
C LYS A 95 9.74 -14.47 2.06
N HIS A 96 8.50 -14.13 1.70
CA HIS A 96 7.54 -15.07 1.12
C HIS A 96 7.85 -15.39 -0.34
N ASN A 97 8.47 -14.46 -1.09
CA ASN A 97 8.88 -14.66 -2.49
C ASN A 97 10.40 -14.77 -2.65
N SER A 98 11.17 -14.67 -1.54
CA SER A 98 12.63 -14.61 -1.57
C SER A 98 13.19 -13.45 -2.42
N THR A 99 12.48 -12.31 -2.46
CA THR A 99 12.87 -11.13 -3.27
C THR A 99 13.30 -9.93 -2.40
N VAL A 100 14.15 -9.07 -2.96
CA VAL A 100 14.70 -7.87 -2.34
C VAL A 100 14.48 -6.64 -3.22
N ILE A 101 14.32 -5.47 -2.61
CA ILE A 101 14.39 -4.17 -3.30
C ILE A 101 15.74 -3.55 -2.95
N VAL A 102 16.47 -3.14 -3.99
CA VAL A 102 17.80 -2.52 -3.88
C VAL A 102 17.71 -1.10 -4.43
N LYS A 103 18.31 -0.14 -3.71
CA LYS A 103 18.30 1.29 -4.09
C LYS A 103 18.82 1.50 -5.51
N ASP A 104 18.10 2.28 -6.32
CA ASP A 104 18.45 2.67 -7.70
C ASP A 104 18.65 1.52 -8.71
N ILE A 105 18.20 0.30 -8.39
CA ILE A 105 18.31 -0.88 -9.25
C ILE A 105 16.91 -1.36 -9.66
N ASN A 106 16.77 -1.86 -10.89
CA ASN A 106 15.53 -2.39 -11.44
C ASN A 106 14.39 -1.36 -11.40
N LEU A 107 14.70 -0.15 -11.86
CA LEU A 107 13.75 0.96 -11.94
C LEU A 107 12.70 0.68 -13.01
N LYS A 108 11.44 0.85 -12.64
CA LYS A 108 10.28 0.75 -13.53
C LYS A 108 9.52 2.07 -13.53
N THR A 109 9.17 2.53 -14.72
CA THR A 109 8.32 3.70 -14.89
C THR A 109 6.88 3.34 -14.56
N LYS A 110 6.31 4.01 -13.56
CA LYS A 110 4.92 3.86 -13.13
C LYS A 110 4.19 5.17 -13.39
N HIS A 111 3.16 5.09 -14.23
CA HIS A 111 2.21 6.17 -14.41
C HIS A 111 1.23 6.17 -13.23
N VAL A 112 1.26 7.24 -12.44
CA VAL A 112 0.37 7.42 -11.30
C VAL A 112 -0.74 8.36 -11.71
N LYS A 113 -1.98 7.85 -11.70
CA LYS A 113 -3.17 8.65 -11.91
C LYS A 113 -3.32 9.62 -10.74
N SER A 114 -3.75 10.85 -11.06
CA SER A 114 -4.20 11.82 -10.07
C SER A 114 -5.26 11.21 -9.15
N ARG A 115 -5.22 11.56 -7.86
CA ARG A 115 -6.17 11.10 -6.85
C ARG A 115 -7.25 12.14 -6.52
N GLY A 116 -6.99 13.41 -6.81
CA GLY A 116 -7.87 14.54 -6.53
C GLY A 116 -7.59 15.69 -7.49
N GLU A 117 -8.51 16.65 -7.55
CA GLU A 117 -8.48 17.75 -8.54
C GLU A 117 -7.21 18.62 -8.42
N ASP A 118 -6.62 18.68 -7.22
CA ASP A 118 -5.46 19.52 -6.90
C ASP A 118 -4.10 18.92 -7.31
N GLU A 119 -4.02 17.61 -7.59
CA GLU A 119 -2.75 16.94 -7.90
C GLU A 119 -2.71 16.48 -9.37
N PRO A 120 -1.78 16.97 -10.21
CA PRO A 120 -1.62 16.45 -11.56
C PRO A 120 -1.09 15.00 -11.55
N GLY A 121 -1.43 14.22 -12.58
CA GLY A 121 -0.86 12.88 -12.78
C GLY A 121 0.66 12.94 -12.97
N GLN A 122 1.38 11.93 -12.46
CA GLN A 122 2.84 11.92 -12.46
C GLN A 122 3.43 10.64 -13.05
N ILE A 123 4.61 10.77 -13.66
CA ILE A 123 5.41 9.64 -14.15
C ILE A 123 6.54 9.41 -13.13
N ILE A 124 6.37 8.40 -12.28
CA ILE A 124 7.31 8.11 -11.18
C ILE A 124 8.17 6.91 -11.56
N LYS A 125 9.47 6.97 -11.30
CA LYS A 125 10.34 5.79 -11.38
C LYS A 125 10.36 5.11 -10.01
N ILE A 126 9.94 3.86 -9.95
CA ILE A 126 9.93 3.06 -8.73
C ILE A 126 10.89 1.88 -8.83
N GLU A 127 11.53 1.53 -7.72
CA GLU A 127 12.38 0.35 -7.62
C GLU A 127 11.51 -0.91 -7.57
N ALA A 128 11.83 -1.90 -8.39
CA ALA A 128 11.13 -3.18 -8.44
C ALA A 128 11.95 -4.30 -7.79
N PRO A 129 11.28 -5.32 -7.21
CA PRO A 129 11.97 -6.40 -6.52
C PRO A 129 12.79 -7.28 -7.48
N ILE A 130 13.93 -7.76 -6.97
CA ILE A 130 14.86 -8.69 -7.61
C ILE A 130 14.92 -9.95 -6.75
N HIS A 131 15.10 -11.13 -7.37
CA HIS A 131 15.25 -12.36 -6.60
C HIS A 131 16.58 -12.40 -5.84
N SER A 132 16.56 -12.87 -4.59
CA SER A 132 17.72 -12.83 -3.70
C SER A 132 18.91 -13.68 -4.18
N SER A 133 18.68 -14.73 -4.97
CA SER A 133 19.77 -15.50 -5.58
C SER A 133 20.63 -14.69 -6.55
N ASN A 134 20.08 -13.59 -7.09
CA ASN A 134 20.77 -12.76 -8.09
C ASN A 134 21.61 -11.67 -7.44
N VAL A 135 21.74 -11.65 -6.11
CA VAL A 135 22.55 -10.67 -5.38
C VAL A 135 23.59 -11.35 -4.49
N MET A 136 24.79 -10.78 -4.48
CA MET A 136 25.92 -11.20 -3.65
C MET A 136 26.29 -10.08 -2.68
N LEU A 137 26.73 -10.43 -1.47
CA LEU A 137 27.24 -9.44 -0.53
C LEU A 137 28.52 -8.82 -1.07
N TYR A 138 28.65 -7.51 -0.89
CA TYR A 138 29.74 -6.72 -1.44
C TYR A 138 30.52 -6.04 -0.30
N SER A 139 31.84 -6.21 -0.30
CA SER A 139 32.73 -5.42 0.55
C SER A 139 33.02 -4.09 -0.10
N LYS A 140 32.77 -2.98 0.61
CA LYS A 140 33.18 -1.64 0.17
C LYS A 140 34.68 -1.43 0.32
N GLU A 141 35.34 -2.11 1.26
CA GLU A 141 36.77 -1.94 1.56
C GLU A 141 37.66 -2.57 0.50
N LYS A 142 37.33 -3.79 0.07
CA LYS A 142 38.15 -4.55 -0.89
C LYS A 142 37.54 -4.61 -2.29
N GLU A 143 36.38 -3.99 -2.48
CA GLU A 143 35.64 -3.95 -3.75
C GLU A 143 35.31 -5.33 -4.35
N VAL A 144 35.23 -6.35 -3.49
CA VAL A 144 35.01 -7.74 -3.89
C VAL A 144 33.63 -8.20 -3.43
N ALA A 145 32.87 -8.77 -4.37
CA ALA A 145 31.67 -9.54 -4.07
C ALA A 145 32.03 -10.97 -3.65
N SER A 146 31.45 -11.45 -2.55
CA SER A 146 31.68 -12.81 -2.08
C SER A 146 30.48 -13.46 -1.38
N ARG A 147 30.54 -14.78 -1.27
CA ARG A 147 29.55 -15.57 -0.52
C ARG A 147 29.70 -15.33 0.99
N ALA A 148 28.59 -15.45 1.71
CA ALA A 148 28.56 -15.38 3.17
C ALA A 148 28.90 -16.73 3.80
N GLY A 149 29.80 -16.71 4.79
CA GLY A 149 30.00 -17.77 5.78
C GLY A 149 29.46 -17.35 7.16
N HIS A 150 29.47 -18.27 8.11
CA HIS A 150 29.10 -18.01 9.51
C HIS A 150 30.27 -18.32 10.44
N LYS A 151 30.57 -17.42 11.37
CA LYS A 151 31.61 -17.58 12.40
C LYS A 151 31.02 -17.28 13.77
N VAL A 152 31.52 -17.94 14.80
CA VAL A 152 31.22 -17.63 16.21
C VAL A 152 32.37 -16.78 16.74
N LEU A 153 32.06 -15.63 17.33
CA LEU A 153 33.04 -14.78 18.00
C LEU A 153 33.30 -15.27 19.43
N ASP A 154 34.34 -14.73 20.07
CA ASP A 154 34.72 -15.09 21.44
C ASP A 154 33.61 -14.72 22.45
N ASP A 155 32.81 -13.70 22.14
CA ASP A 155 31.61 -13.31 22.91
C ASP A 155 30.46 -14.34 22.82
N GLY A 156 30.62 -15.42 22.05
CA GLY A 156 29.58 -16.42 21.76
C GLY A 156 28.58 -15.99 20.68
N THR A 157 28.71 -14.78 20.12
CA THR A 157 27.80 -14.26 19.09
C THR A 157 28.09 -14.86 17.72
N ARG A 158 27.04 -15.31 17.02
CA ARG A 158 27.13 -15.85 15.65
C ARG A 158 26.98 -14.73 14.61
N VAL A 159 28.03 -14.49 13.84
CA VAL A 159 28.09 -13.42 12.81
C VAL A 159 28.29 -13.99 11.42
N ARG A 160 27.84 -13.24 10.40
CA ARG A 160 28.17 -13.49 8.99
C ARG A 160 29.51 -12.85 8.64
N TYR A 161 30.31 -13.55 7.84
CA TYR A 161 31.56 -13.03 7.28
C TYR A 161 31.65 -13.32 5.77
N LEU A 162 32.45 -12.53 5.06
CA LEU A 162 32.74 -12.71 3.64
C LEU A 162 33.84 -13.75 3.45
N ILE A 163 33.58 -14.82 2.68
CA ILE A 163 34.53 -15.93 2.55
C ILE A 163 35.84 -15.50 1.87
N LYS A 164 35.76 -14.61 0.87
CA LYS A 164 36.96 -14.17 0.12
C LYS A 164 37.83 -13.20 0.90
N THR A 165 37.22 -12.34 1.70
CA THR A 165 37.92 -11.22 2.35
C THR A 165 38.16 -11.45 3.85
N GLY A 166 37.39 -12.33 4.48
CA GLY A 166 37.40 -12.55 5.93
C GLY A 166 36.66 -11.48 6.73
N GLU A 167 36.12 -10.44 6.09
CA GLU A 167 35.45 -9.32 6.77
C GLU A 167 34.13 -9.74 7.40
N ILE A 168 33.87 -9.24 8.60
CA ILE A 168 32.64 -9.45 9.35
C ILE A 168 31.61 -8.40 8.92
N ILE A 169 30.39 -8.84 8.62
CA ILE A 169 29.31 -7.99 8.09
C ILE A 169 28.34 -7.56 9.20
N ASP A 170 28.07 -8.48 10.11
CA ASP A 170 27.09 -8.28 11.17
C ASP A 170 27.75 -7.63 12.38
N SER A 171 27.40 -6.38 12.68
CA SER A 171 27.78 -5.69 13.92
C SER A 171 26.59 -5.64 14.88
N ALA A 172 26.86 -5.64 16.20
CA ALA A 172 25.83 -5.65 17.24
C ALA A 172 24.86 -4.45 17.17
N GLU A 173 25.33 -3.31 16.67
CA GLU A 173 24.58 -2.06 16.63
C GLU A 173 23.85 -1.81 15.30
N ASN A 174 24.04 -2.65 14.28
CA ASN A 174 23.51 -2.40 12.94
C ASN A 174 21.98 -2.22 12.94
N TRP A 175 21.26 -2.97 13.77
CA TRP A 175 19.80 -2.85 13.85
C TRP A 175 19.36 -1.50 14.45
N LYS A 176 20.12 -0.91 15.38
CA LYS A 176 19.82 0.40 15.96
C LYS A 176 20.01 1.49 14.91
N LYS A 177 21.15 1.46 14.22
CA LYS A 177 21.48 2.38 13.12
C LYS A 177 20.41 2.35 12.02
N LEU A 178 19.95 1.15 11.65
CA LEU A 178 18.88 0.99 10.67
C LEU A 178 17.56 1.58 11.15
N LYS A 179 17.18 1.33 12.41
CA LYS A 179 15.95 1.88 12.99
C LYS A 179 15.98 3.41 12.99
N GLU A 180 17.09 4.00 13.44
CA GLU A 180 17.29 5.45 13.43
C GLU A 180 17.23 6.04 12.03
N SER A 181 17.84 5.38 11.02
CA SER A 181 17.77 5.84 9.63
C SER A 181 16.35 5.81 9.07
N LEU A 182 15.57 4.76 9.37
CA LEU A 182 14.18 4.63 8.93
C LEU A 182 13.27 5.65 9.60
N ASP A 183 13.54 5.99 10.87
CA ASP A 183 12.74 6.97 11.59
C ASP A 183 13.06 8.40 11.11
N LYS A 184 14.33 8.70 10.78
CA LYS A 184 14.73 9.96 10.13
C LYS A 184 14.06 10.15 8.76
N GLU A 185 14.10 9.13 7.90
CA GLU A 185 13.45 9.16 6.57
C GLU A 185 11.93 9.43 6.70
N LYS A 186 11.26 8.87 7.72
CA LYS A 186 9.83 9.13 7.95
C LYS A 186 9.56 10.57 8.39
N THR A 187 10.37 11.13 9.28
CA THR A 187 10.21 12.53 9.72
C THR A 187 10.42 13.50 8.57
N GLU A 188 11.42 13.29 7.72
CA GLU A 188 11.68 14.16 6.56
C GLU A 188 10.51 14.13 5.56
N VAL A 189 9.95 12.95 5.29
CA VAL A 189 8.76 12.81 4.43
C VAL A 189 7.53 13.48 5.05
N ALA A 190 7.39 13.46 6.39
CA ALA A 190 6.28 14.10 7.09
C ALA A 190 6.40 15.63 7.16
N THR A 191 7.62 16.17 7.14
CA THR A 191 7.83 17.64 7.10
C THR A 191 7.82 18.22 5.68
N ALA A 192 8.03 17.37 4.66
CA ALA A 192 7.99 17.76 3.26
C ALA A 192 6.61 17.61 2.61
N ALA A 193 5.66 16.97 3.31
CA ALA A 193 4.25 16.83 2.91
C ALA A 193 3.39 17.84 3.67
#